data_AF-A0A9W7MD96-F1
#
_entry.id   AF-A0A9W7MD96-F1
#
_cell.length_a   1.000
_cell.length_b   1.000
_cell.length_c   1.000
_cell.angle_alpha   90.00
_cell.angle_beta   90.00
_cell.angle_gamma   90.00
#
_symmetry.space_group_name_H-M   'P 1'
#
loop_
_entity.id
_entity.type
_entity.pdbx_description
1 polymer ?
#
loop_
_entity_poly.entity_id
_entity_poly.type
_entity_poly.pdbx_seq_one_letter_code
_entity_poly.pdbx_strand_id
1 'polypeptide(L)'
;MLATLVAAGLGFGAHCLATLSGRKGEPILIATFVFIIVVIMTFMRFFPKMKARYDYGVLLIFILTFCLVSVSGYRNDQVLKMAHERFSTILVGSCASLIVCICIFPVWIGEDLHNSVAANIGKLGNFLEAFGDEYFKVSEESNENNKLHLQGYRSVLTSKSSEETMANFARWEPGHGPFGYRHPWKMYLKVGNLTRDCAYKVEALNSYLNSKIQTPAEIRGKIQVPCKRVSLECSRALKEMASTFRKCRFGAHVALKFQQWKFQW
;
A
#
# COMPACT_ATOMS: atom_id res chain seq x y z
N MET A 1 0.20 -29.27 15.17
CA MET A 1 0.13 -30.74 15.00
C MET A 1 -0.41 -31.16 13.65
N LEU A 2 -1.56 -30.64 13.18
CA LEU A 2 -2.07 -31.00 11.85
C LEU A 2 -1.10 -30.63 10.70
N ALA A 3 -0.55 -29.41 10.71
CA ALA A 3 0.39 -28.94 9.70
C ALA A 3 1.66 -29.81 9.63
N THR A 4 2.22 -30.19 10.78
CA THR A 4 3.41 -31.06 10.84
C THR A 4 3.13 -32.47 10.33
N LEU A 5 1.95 -33.03 10.63
CA LEU A 5 1.55 -34.36 10.13
C LEU A 5 1.35 -34.36 8.61
N VAL A 6 0.66 -33.34 8.08
CA VAL A 6 0.45 -33.18 6.64
C VAL A 6 1.77 -32.92 5.91
N ALA A 7 2.66 -32.09 6.48
CA ALA A 7 3.98 -31.84 5.93
C ALA A 7 4.84 -33.11 5.89
N ALA A 8 4.83 -33.90 6.95
CA ALA A 8 5.55 -35.16 7.02
C ALA A 8 5.01 -36.19 6.02
N GLY A 9 3.67 -36.32 5.92
CA GLY A 9 3.04 -37.21 4.94
C GLY A 9 3.33 -36.81 3.49
N LEU A 10 3.25 -35.52 3.16
CA LEU A 10 3.62 -35.02 1.83
C LEU A 10 5.11 -35.17 1.55
N GLY A 11 5.98 -34.94 2.54
CA GLY A 11 7.43 -35.10 2.38
C GLY A 11 7.81 -36.56 2.14
N PHE A 12 7.17 -37.49 2.87
CA PHE A 12 7.32 -38.93 2.65
C PHE A 12 6.76 -39.36 1.28
N GLY A 13 5.62 -38.82 0.87
CA GLY A 13 5.04 -39.06 -0.45
C GLY A 13 5.97 -38.59 -1.58
N ALA A 14 6.50 -37.37 -1.47
CA ALA A 14 7.46 -36.81 -2.42
C ALA A 14 8.75 -37.65 -2.49
N HIS A 15 9.24 -38.14 -1.34
CA HIS A 15 10.38 -39.05 -1.27
C HIS A 15 10.09 -40.39 -1.96
N CYS A 16 8.95 -41.03 -1.69
CA CYS A 16 8.54 -42.27 -2.33
C CYS A 16 8.43 -42.13 -3.86
N LEU A 17 7.76 -41.07 -4.33
CA LEU A 17 7.67 -40.73 -5.76
C LEU A 17 9.04 -40.49 -6.41
N ALA A 18 9.97 -39.87 -5.69
CA ALA A 18 11.30 -39.62 -6.20
C ALA A 18 12.15 -40.90 -6.28
N THR A 19 12.04 -41.80 -5.29
CA THR A 19 12.78 -43.08 -5.28
C THR A 19 12.40 -43.99 -6.44
N LEU A 20 11.14 -43.90 -6.92
CA LEU A 20 10.65 -44.63 -8.10
C LEU A 20 11.32 -44.16 -9.41
N SER A 21 11.91 -42.97 -9.44
CA SER A 21 12.52 -42.38 -10.65
C SER A 21 13.99 -42.73 -10.86
N GLY A 22 14.57 -43.58 -9.99
CA GLY A 22 15.94 -44.07 -10.09
C GLY A 22 17.03 -43.06 -9.65
N ARG A 23 18.27 -43.55 -9.47
CA ARG A 23 19.38 -42.84 -8.77
C ARG A 23 19.74 -41.45 -9.31
N LYS A 24 19.54 -41.20 -10.62
CA LYS A 24 19.83 -39.89 -11.25
C LYS A 24 18.61 -38.95 -11.25
N GLY A 25 17.38 -39.49 -11.25
CA GLY A 25 16.12 -38.73 -11.32
C GLY A 25 15.57 -38.32 -9.96
N GLU A 26 15.83 -39.13 -8.92
CA GLU A 26 15.44 -38.87 -7.53
C GLU A 26 15.77 -37.45 -7.02
N PRO A 27 17.01 -36.92 -7.16
CA PRO A 27 17.32 -35.59 -6.61
C PRO A 27 16.68 -34.45 -7.39
N ILE A 28 16.48 -34.63 -8.70
CA ILE A 28 15.85 -33.63 -9.58
C ILE A 28 14.37 -33.52 -9.22
N LEU A 29 13.70 -34.64 -8.97
CA LEU A 29 12.30 -34.66 -8.57
C LEU A 29 12.10 -34.12 -7.15
N ILE A 30 12.92 -34.51 -6.16
CA ILE A 30 12.84 -33.95 -4.80
C ILE A 30 13.01 -32.42 -4.83
N ALA A 31 14.00 -31.92 -5.56
CA ALA A 31 14.23 -30.48 -5.71
C ALA A 31 13.03 -29.77 -6.37
N THR A 32 12.42 -30.39 -7.38
CA THR A 32 11.24 -29.86 -8.07
C THR A 32 10.02 -29.80 -7.15
N PHE A 33 9.77 -30.85 -6.36
CA PHE A 33 8.67 -30.87 -5.38
C PHE A 33 8.86 -29.82 -4.28
N VAL A 34 10.08 -29.68 -3.76
CA VAL A 34 10.42 -28.65 -2.77
C VAL A 34 10.22 -27.26 -3.36
N PHE A 35 10.68 -27.01 -4.59
CA PHE A 35 10.49 -25.74 -5.27
C PHE A 35 9.02 -25.38 -5.44
N ILE A 36 8.20 -26.31 -5.94
CA ILE A 36 6.76 -26.10 -6.15
C ILE A 36 6.05 -25.78 -4.81
N ILE A 37 6.34 -26.54 -3.75
CA ILE A 37 5.75 -26.31 -2.42
C ILE A 37 6.16 -24.94 -1.87
N VAL A 38 7.44 -24.57 -1.95
CA VAL A 38 7.92 -23.26 -1.47
C VAL A 38 7.31 -22.10 -2.24
N VAL A 39 7.16 -22.24 -3.56
CA VAL A 39 6.50 -21.23 -4.41
C VAL A 39 5.03 -21.09 -4.04
N ILE A 40 4.28 -22.19 -3.93
CA ILE A 40 2.87 -22.19 -3.54
C ILE A 40 2.69 -21.52 -2.16
N MET A 41 3.55 -21.84 -1.19
CA MET A 41 3.48 -21.24 0.15
C MET A 41 3.84 -19.76 0.14
N THR A 42 4.79 -19.35 -0.70
CA THR A 42 5.14 -17.94 -0.90
C THR A 42 3.98 -17.16 -1.51
N PHE A 43 3.27 -17.75 -2.49
CA PHE A 43 2.04 -17.18 -3.03
C PHE A 43 0.92 -17.09 -2.00
N MET A 44 0.73 -18.12 -1.17
CA MET A 44 -0.28 -18.09 -0.10
C MET A 44 -0.04 -16.96 0.92
N ARG A 45 1.22 -16.54 1.13
CA ARG A 45 1.57 -15.42 2.01
C ARG A 45 1.00 -14.07 1.54
N PHE A 46 0.74 -13.91 0.24
CA PHE A 46 0.16 -12.69 -0.32
C PHE A 46 -1.36 -12.58 -0.13
N PHE A 47 -2.04 -13.66 0.28
CA PHE A 47 -3.49 -13.63 0.54
C PHE A 47 -3.81 -13.33 2.02
N PRO A 48 -4.29 -12.11 2.35
CA PRO A 48 -4.57 -11.71 3.74
C PRO A 48 -5.67 -12.54 4.42
N LYS A 49 -6.58 -13.16 3.65
CA LYS A 49 -7.60 -14.09 4.16
C LYS A 49 -7.01 -15.40 4.72
N MET A 50 -5.90 -15.89 4.16
CA MET A 50 -5.22 -17.11 4.61
C MET A 50 -4.34 -16.85 5.84
N LYS A 51 -3.76 -15.64 5.93
CA LYS A 51 -2.98 -15.14 7.07
C LYS A 51 -3.77 -15.05 8.38
N ALA A 52 -5.08 -14.82 8.31
CA ALA A 52 -5.96 -14.79 9.48
C ALA A 52 -6.37 -16.18 9.99
N ARG A 53 -6.23 -17.22 9.14
CA ARG A 53 -6.60 -18.61 9.46
C ARG A 53 -5.40 -19.46 9.87
N TYR A 54 -4.20 -19.14 9.36
CA TYR A 54 -2.96 -19.84 9.67
C TYR A 54 -1.93 -18.85 10.19
N ASP A 55 -1.56 -18.97 11.47
CA ASP A 55 -0.47 -18.19 12.05
C ASP A 55 0.81 -18.36 11.22
N TYR A 56 1.56 -17.28 11.03
CA TYR A 56 2.83 -17.30 10.28
C TYR A 56 3.79 -18.41 10.73
N GLY A 57 3.78 -18.71 12.03
CA GLY A 57 4.55 -19.81 12.59
C GLY A 57 4.14 -21.17 12.02
N VAL A 58 2.85 -21.43 11.80
CA VAL A 58 2.33 -22.69 11.28
C VAL A 58 2.79 -22.94 9.84
N LEU A 59 2.77 -21.89 8.99
CA LEU A 59 3.27 -21.98 7.61
C LEU A 59 4.78 -22.22 7.55
N LEU A 60 5.56 -21.54 8.41
CA LEU A 60 7.01 -21.75 8.49
C LEU A 60 7.36 -23.16 9.00
N ILE A 61 6.66 -23.62 10.04
CA ILE A 61 6.84 -24.98 10.59
C ILE A 61 6.50 -26.03 9.53
N PHE A 62 5.45 -25.81 8.72
CA PHE A 62 5.08 -26.71 7.62
C PHE A 62 6.20 -26.84 6.58
N ILE A 63 6.71 -25.71 6.07
CA ILE A 63 7.76 -25.69 5.05
C ILE A 63 9.04 -26.36 5.57
N LEU A 64 9.47 -26.00 6.79
CA LEU A 64 10.67 -26.58 7.41
C LEU A 64 10.54 -28.09 7.61
N THR A 65 9.38 -28.55 8.09
CA THR A 65 9.14 -29.99 8.32
C THR A 65 9.11 -30.76 7.00
N PHE A 66 8.44 -30.23 5.97
CA PHE A 66 8.40 -30.84 4.63
C PHE A 66 9.79 -30.94 4.00
N CYS A 67 10.57 -29.86 4.07
CA CYS A 67 11.95 -29.84 3.56
C CYS A 67 12.83 -30.84 4.32
N LEU A 68 12.73 -30.88 5.65
CA LEU A 68 13.55 -31.76 6.49
C LEU A 68 13.23 -33.23 6.22
N VAL A 69 11.94 -33.61 6.14
CA VAL A 69 11.53 -34.98 5.84
C VAL A 69 11.90 -35.40 4.41
N SER A 70 11.68 -34.53 3.42
CA SER A 70 12.00 -34.84 2.02
C SER A 70 13.52 -34.99 1.77
N VAL A 71 14.34 -34.22 2.49
CA VAL A 71 15.81 -34.26 2.35
C VAL A 71 16.44 -35.35 3.23
N SER A 72 15.85 -35.67 4.38
CA SER A 72 16.35 -36.70 5.31
C SER A 72 16.41 -38.11 4.70
N GLY A 73 15.54 -38.43 3.74
CA GLY A 73 15.50 -39.74 3.09
C GLY A 73 16.60 -39.97 2.05
N TYR A 74 17.38 -38.94 1.72
CA TYR A 74 18.35 -38.97 0.64
C TYR A 74 19.78 -38.73 1.15
N ARG A 75 20.32 -39.72 1.88
CA ARG A 75 21.72 -39.70 2.35
C ARG A 75 22.65 -40.27 1.30
N ASN A 76 23.10 -39.38 0.41
CA ASN A 76 24.37 -39.54 -0.29
C ASN A 76 25.09 -38.20 -0.27
N ASP A 77 26.28 -38.13 0.36
CA ASP A 77 27.02 -36.88 0.60
C ASP A 77 27.29 -36.09 -0.69
N GLN A 78 27.40 -36.78 -1.83
CA GLN A 78 27.60 -36.15 -3.13
C GLN A 78 26.43 -35.29 -3.59
N VAL A 79 25.19 -35.63 -3.25
CA VAL A 79 24.04 -34.90 -3.79
C VAL A 79 23.55 -33.84 -2.83
N LEU A 80 23.76 -34.01 -1.53
CA LEU A 80 23.65 -32.92 -0.58
C LEU A 80 24.66 -31.82 -0.92
N LYS A 81 25.90 -32.18 -1.30
CA LYS A 81 26.92 -31.25 -1.79
C LYS A 81 26.51 -30.56 -3.10
N MET A 82 25.99 -31.29 -4.08
CA MET A 82 25.52 -30.74 -5.35
C MET A 82 24.28 -29.84 -5.19
N ALA A 83 23.35 -30.21 -4.32
CA ALA A 83 22.17 -29.42 -3.99
C ALA A 83 22.55 -28.14 -3.24
N HIS A 84 23.51 -28.22 -2.31
CA HIS A 84 24.05 -27.06 -1.61
C HIS A 84 24.72 -26.10 -2.60
N GLU A 85 25.53 -26.58 -3.55
CA GLU A 85 26.11 -25.70 -4.56
C GLU A 85 25.02 -24.97 -5.36
N ARG A 86 24.06 -25.70 -5.94
CA ARG A 86 22.99 -25.09 -6.74
C ARG A 86 22.13 -24.13 -5.93
N PHE A 87 21.76 -24.50 -4.71
CA PHE A 87 21.00 -23.64 -3.81
C PHE A 87 21.79 -22.40 -3.43
N SER A 88 23.09 -22.53 -3.15
CA SER A 88 23.95 -21.39 -2.83
C SER A 88 24.11 -20.45 -4.01
N THR A 89 24.23 -20.95 -5.25
CA THR A 89 24.30 -20.10 -6.44
C THR A 89 22.99 -19.36 -6.69
N ILE A 90 21.84 -20.00 -6.50
CA ILE A 90 20.52 -19.36 -6.61
C ILE A 90 20.34 -18.32 -5.49
N LEU A 91 20.72 -18.65 -4.26
CA LEU A 91 20.65 -17.74 -3.12
C LEU A 91 21.56 -16.53 -3.34
N VAL A 92 22.80 -16.74 -3.78
CA VAL A 92 23.75 -15.66 -4.10
C VAL A 92 23.23 -14.81 -5.27
N GLY A 93 22.68 -15.42 -6.31
CA GLY A 93 22.06 -14.70 -7.42
C GLY A 93 20.85 -13.86 -7.00
N SER A 94 19.99 -14.41 -6.13
CA SER A 94 18.84 -13.68 -5.57
C SER A 94 19.26 -12.59 -4.59
N CYS A 95 20.29 -12.81 -3.76
CA CYS A 95 20.81 -11.79 -2.87
C CYS A 95 21.51 -10.67 -3.67
N ALA A 96 22.28 -11.02 -4.70
CA ALA A 96 22.92 -10.06 -5.57
C ALA A 96 21.91 -9.19 -6.31
N SER A 97 20.83 -9.77 -6.84
CA SER A 97 19.77 -8.98 -7.49
C SER A 97 19.05 -8.06 -6.50
N LEU A 98 18.76 -8.52 -5.28
CA LEU A 98 18.19 -7.69 -4.22
C LEU A 98 19.13 -6.53 -3.84
N ILE A 99 20.42 -6.80 -3.69
CA ILE A 99 21.45 -5.78 -3.39
C ILE A 99 21.50 -4.75 -4.53
N VAL A 100 21.50 -5.20 -5.78
CA VAL A 100 21.47 -4.32 -6.96
C VAL A 100 20.21 -3.45 -6.96
N CYS A 101 19.03 -4.01 -6.70
CA CYS A 101 17.78 -3.25 -6.61
C CYS A 101 17.78 -2.22 -5.48
N ILE A 102 18.41 -2.51 -4.34
CA ILE A 102 18.47 -1.60 -3.19
C ILE A 102 19.55 -0.52 -3.40
N CYS A 103 20.71 -0.87 -3.97
CA CYS A 103 21.87 0.01 -4.04
C CYS A 103 21.94 0.87 -5.30
N ILE A 104 21.43 0.42 -6.45
CA ILE A 104 21.54 1.16 -7.72
C ILE A 104 20.32 2.06 -7.96
N PHE A 105 19.09 1.56 -7.74
CA PHE A 105 17.85 2.33 -7.91
C PHE A 105 16.87 2.04 -6.78
N PRO A 106 17.11 2.60 -5.58
CA PRO A 106 16.16 2.40 -4.48
C PRO A 106 14.81 3.02 -4.85
N VAL A 107 13.76 2.21 -4.81
CA VAL A 107 12.36 2.67 -4.95
C VAL A 107 11.86 3.03 -3.56
N TRP A 108 11.55 4.31 -3.35
CA TRP A 108 11.13 4.86 -2.06
C TRP A 108 9.61 5.08 -2.04
N ILE A 109 8.88 4.19 -1.38
CA ILE A 109 7.42 4.27 -1.25
C ILE A 109 6.98 5.36 -0.27
N GLY A 110 7.87 5.79 0.64
CA GLY A 110 7.63 6.90 1.55
C GLY A 110 7.41 8.23 0.82
N GLU A 111 8.18 8.49 -0.24
CA GLU A 111 8.02 9.67 -1.11
C GLU A 111 6.69 9.61 -1.89
N ASP A 112 6.32 8.43 -2.39
CA ASP A 112 5.04 8.22 -3.07
C ASP A 112 3.85 8.47 -2.12
N LEU A 113 3.93 7.98 -0.87
CA LEU A 113 2.92 8.27 0.14
C LEU A 113 2.80 9.78 0.40
N HIS A 114 3.94 10.46 0.53
CA HIS A 114 3.97 11.90 0.78
C HIS A 114 3.32 12.69 -0.36
N ASN A 115 3.67 12.37 -1.60
CA ASN A 115 3.10 12.99 -2.78
C ASN A 115 1.62 12.65 -2.95
N SER A 116 1.21 11.42 -2.63
CA SER A 116 -0.19 10.98 -2.68
C SER A 116 -1.07 11.74 -1.69
N VAL A 117 -0.62 11.89 -0.43
CA VAL A 117 -1.36 12.67 0.59
C VAL A 117 -1.49 14.14 0.17
N ALA A 118 -0.40 14.76 -0.31
CA ALA A 118 -0.44 16.13 -0.82
C ALA A 118 -1.40 16.28 -2.01
N ALA A 119 -1.34 15.35 -2.96
CA ALA A 119 -2.21 15.34 -4.14
C ALA A 119 -3.69 15.18 -3.75
N ASN A 120 -3.98 14.34 -2.75
CA ASN A 120 -5.35 14.14 -2.26
C ASN A 120 -5.92 15.43 -1.65
N ILE A 121 -5.15 16.16 -0.84
CA ILE A 121 -5.56 17.47 -0.33
C ILE A 121 -5.81 18.46 -1.49
N GLY A 122 -4.91 18.48 -2.48
CA GLY A 122 -5.04 19.34 -3.66
C GLY A 122 -6.31 19.05 -4.49
N LYS A 123 -6.70 17.77 -4.64
CA LYS A 123 -7.93 17.38 -5.34
C LYS A 123 -9.18 17.95 -4.67
N LEU A 124 -9.22 18.02 -3.34
CA LEU A 124 -10.32 18.65 -2.61
C LEU A 124 -10.35 20.18 -2.84
N GLY A 125 -9.18 20.82 -2.89
CA GLY A 125 -9.08 22.23 -3.27
C GLY A 125 -9.62 22.49 -4.69
N ASN A 126 -9.21 21.66 -5.66
CA ASN A 126 -9.71 21.75 -7.04
C ASN A 126 -11.23 21.57 -7.13
N PHE A 127 -11.79 20.64 -6.35
CA PHE A 127 -13.24 20.45 -6.24
C PHE A 127 -13.94 21.72 -5.76
N LEU A 128 -13.50 22.32 -4.64
CA LEU A 128 -14.16 23.48 -4.05
C LEU A 128 -14.12 24.70 -4.99
N GLU A 129 -13.04 24.87 -5.73
CA GLU A 129 -12.96 25.93 -6.74
C GLU A 129 -14.00 25.72 -7.85
N ALA A 130 -14.07 24.51 -8.41
CA ALA A 130 -15.03 24.18 -9.45
C ALA A 130 -16.48 24.20 -8.94
N PHE A 131 -16.73 23.79 -7.69
CA PHE A 131 -18.05 23.76 -7.08
C PHE A 131 -18.69 25.16 -7.00
N GLY A 132 -17.93 26.16 -6.55
CA GLY A 132 -18.44 27.52 -6.43
C GLY A 132 -18.90 28.09 -7.78
N ASP A 133 -18.20 27.77 -8.85
CA ASP A 133 -18.56 28.25 -10.19
C ASP A 133 -19.69 27.46 -10.83
N GLU A 134 -19.69 26.15 -10.71
CA GLU A 134 -20.71 25.30 -11.31
C GLU A 134 -22.05 25.39 -10.55
N TYR A 135 -22.04 25.47 -9.22
CA TYR A 135 -23.28 25.56 -8.43
C TYR A 135 -24.04 26.87 -8.63
N PHE A 136 -23.40 27.93 -9.11
CA PHE A 136 -24.06 29.23 -9.34
C PHE A 136 -24.00 29.67 -10.81
N LYS A 137 -23.71 28.76 -11.74
CA LYS A 137 -23.74 29.03 -13.17
C LYS A 137 -25.17 29.27 -13.65
N VAL A 138 -25.33 30.25 -14.55
CA VAL A 138 -26.59 30.63 -15.20
C VAL A 138 -26.67 30.06 -16.64
N SER A 139 -25.59 29.50 -17.18
CA SER A 139 -25.46 29.00 -18.56
C SER A 139 -25.06 27.52 -18.59
N GLU A 140 -25.55 26.77 -19.59
CA GLU A 140 -25.38 25.32 -19.77
C GLU A 140 -24.01 24.88 -20.33
N GLU A 141 -23.07 25.80 -20.58
CA GLU A 141 -21.75 25.42 -21.08
C GLU A 141 -20.89 24.86 -19.94
N SER A 142 -20.96 23.54 -19.73
CA SER A 142 -20.11 22.83 -18.79
C SER A 142 -18.68 22.79 -19.32
N ASN A 143 -17.72 23.38 -18.60
CA ASN A 143 -16.32 23.30 -18.95
C ASN A 143 -15.81 21.89 -18.57
N GLU A 144 -15.28 21.12 -19.53
CA GLU A 144 -14.80 19.74 -19.29
C GLU A 144 -13.78 19.68 -18.13
N ASN A 145 -12.94 20.70 -17.98
CA ASN A 145 -11.98 20.81 -16.88
C ASN A 145 -12.67 20.90 -15.50
N ASN A 146 -13.82 21.59 -15.40
CA ASN A 146 -14.59 21.67 -14.16
C ASN A 146 -15.20 20.31 -13.80
N LYS A 147 -15.66 19.55 -14.81
CA LYS A 147 -16.21 18.20 -14.59
C LYS A 147 -15.15 17.24 -14.04
N LEU A 148 -13.92 17.31 -14.55
CA LEU A 148 -12.80 16.53 -14.03
C LEU A 148 -12.46 16.93 -12.59
N HIS A 149 -12.42 18.22 -12.27
CA HIS A 149 -12.20 18.70 -10.90
C HIS A 149 -13.32 18.29 -9.93
N LEU A 150 -14.58 18.33 -10.39
CA LEU A 150 -15.75 17.92 -9.61
C LEU A 150 -15.76 16.42 -9.31
N GLN A 151 -15.10 15.59 -10.11
CA GLN A 151 -15.01 14.14 -9.87
C GLN A 151 -13.70 13.71 -9.20
N GLY A 152 -12.68 14.58 -9.18
CA GLY A 152 -11.34 14.26 -8.68
C GLY A 152 -11.33 13.77 -7.22
N TYR A 153 -12.24 14.26 -6.38
CA TYR A 153 -12.36 13.85 -4.98
C TYR A 153 -12.68 12.36 -4.80
N ARG A 154 -13.31 11.69 -5.78
CA ARG A 154 -13.69 10.27 -5.65
C ARG A 154 -12.49 9.36 -5.44
N SER A 155 -11.36 9.68 -6.07
CA SER A 155 -10.10 8.95 -5.88
C SER A 155 -9.55 9.06 -4.45
N VAL A 156 -9.95 10.10 -3.69
CA VAL A 156 -9.58 10.28 -2.28
C VAL A 156 -10.41 9.34 -1.40
N LEU A 157 -11.68 9.10 -1.72
CA LEU A 157 -12.53 8.20 -0.94
C LEU A 157 -12.01 6.75 -0.92
N THR A 158 -11.39 6.32 -2.02
CA THR A 158 -10.85 4.96 -2.16
C THR A 158 -9.36 4.83 -1.82
N SER A 159 -8.70 5.90 -1.37
CA SER A 159 -7.24 5.92 -1.17
C SER A 159 -6.74 5.15 0.06
N LYS A 160 -7.63 4.83 1.02
CA LYS A 160 -7.28 4.31 2.35
C LYS A 160 -6.36 3.07 2.32
N SER A 161 -6.73 2.04 1.56
CA SER A 161 -5.97 0.78 1.52
C SER A 161 -4.57 0.96 0.92
N SER A 162 -4.46 1.82 -0.09
CA SER A 162 -3.19 2.18 -0.72
C SER A 162 -2.31 2.96 0.25
N GLU A 163 -2.85 3.99 0.92
CA GLU A 163 -2.15 4.79 1.93
C GLU A 163 -1.62 3.92 3.09
N GLU A 164 -2.44 3.01 3.62
CA GLU A 164 -2.05 2.08 4.68
C GLU A 164 -0.94 1.13 4.23
N THR A 165 -1.02 0.65 2.99
CA THR A 165 -0.02 -0.23 2.40
C THR A 165 1.32 0.50 2.23
N MET A 166 1.31 1.70 1.65
CA MET A 166 2.51 2.52 1.49
C MET A 166 3.13 2.88 2.84
N ALA A 167 2.33 3.27 3.84
CA ALA A 167 2.84 3.59 5.18
C ALA A 167 3.47 2.38 5.89
N ASN A 168 2.94 1.19 5.67
CA ASN A 168 3.51 -0.05 6.22
C ASN A 168 4.85 -0.38 5.59
N PHE A 169 5.01 -0.19 4.27
CA PHE A 169 6.29 -0.39 3.60
C PHE A 169 7.31 0.69 3.97
N ALA A 170 6.89 1.96 3.98
CA ALA A 170 7.76 3.10 4.32
C ALA A 170 8.35 3.01 5.73
N ARG A 171 7.68 2.32 6.67
CA ARG A 171 8.19 2.08 8.03
C ARG A 171 9.53 1.31 8.05
N TRP A 172 9.79 0.50 7.03
CA TRP A 172 11.01 -0.31 6.92
C TRP A 172 12.12 0.36 6.12
N GLU A 173 11.87 1.55 5.56
CA GLU A 173 12.85 2.24 4.77
C GLU A 173 13.97 2.80 5.68
N PRO A 174 15.25 2.67 5.27
CA PRO A 174 16.30 3.49 5.85
C PRO A 174 16.00 4.98 5.65
N GLY A 175 16.63 5.83 6.45
CA GLY A 175 16.53 7.28 6.25
C GLY A 175 17.06 7.65 4.86
N HIS A 176 16.31 8.44 4.11
CA HIS A 176 16.59 8.80 2.73
C HIS A 176 16.03 10.19 2.40
N GLY A 177 16.75 10.96 1.59
CA GLY A 177 16.33 12.31 1.18
C GLY A 177 15.92 13.19 2.38
N PRO A 178 14.70 13.77 2.38
CA PRO A 178 14.19 14.57 3.49
C PRO A 178 13.60 13.75 4.66
N PHE A 179 13.48 12.43 4.52
CA PHE A 179 12.87 11.55 5.50
C PHE A 179 13.94 10.89 6.38
N GLY A 180 13.94 11.22 7.66
CA GLY A 180 14.90 10.66 8.62
C GLY A 180 14.62 9.20 8.98
N TYR A 181 15.59 8.57 9.65
CA TYR A 181 15.38 7.25 10.25
C TYR A 181 14.22 7.29 11.26
N ARG A 182 13.33 6.29 11.21
CA ARG A 182 12.08 6.22 12.00
C ARG A 182 11.14 7.42 11.79
N HIS A 183 10.96 7.81 10.53
CA HIS A 183 9.99 8.84 10.14
C HIS A 183 8.56 8.55 10.65
N PRO A 184 7.77 9.56 11.07
CA PRO A 184 6.45 9.36 11.67
C PRO A 184 5.35 9.09 10.63
N TRP A 185 5.45 7.99 9.87
CA TRP A 185 4.48 7.61 8.83
C TRP A 185 3.02 7.47 9.32
N LYS A 186 2.81 7.18 10.62
CA LYS A 186 1.47 7.16 11.22
C LYS A 186 0.74 8.52 11.14
N MET A 187 1.48 9.63 11.11
CA MET A 187 0.87 10.96 10.98
C MET A 187 0.29 11.18 9.57
N TYR A 188 0.90 10.58 8.55
CA TYR A 188 0.39 10.64 7.17
C TYR A 188 -0.98 9.94 7.07
N LEU A 189 -1.15 8.80 7.72
CA LEU A 189 -2.45 8.11 7.81
C LEU A 189 -3.51 8.95 8.53
N LYS A 190 -3.09 9.70 9.57
CA LYS A 190 -4.00 10.61 10.28
C LYS A 190 -4.45 11.76 9.39
N VAL A 191 -3.52 12.36 8.64
CA VAL A 191 -3.83 13.41 7.66
C VAL A 191 -4.74 12.84 6.55
N GLY A 192 -4.40 11.69 5.99
CA GLY A 192 -5.25 10.98 5.01
C GLY A 192 -6.67 10.73 5.54
N ASN A 193 -6.81 10.39 6.83
CA ASN A 193 -8.12 10.24 7.48
C ASN A 193 -8.93 11.53 7.45
N LEU A 194 -8.34 12.63 7.89
CA LEU A 194 -9.00 13.94 7.87
C LEU A 194 -9.33 14.40 6.44
N THR A 195 -8.43 14.14 5.48
CA THR A 195 -8.68 14.45 4.06
C THR A 195 -9.88 13.68 3.52
N ARG A 196 -10.04 12.40 3.87
CA ARG A 196 -11.21 11.61 3.50
C ARG A 196 -12.49 12.03 4.21
N ASP A 197 -12.42 12.40 5.49
CA ASP A 197 -13.57 12.98 6.20
C ASP A 197 -14.06 14.26 5.51
N CYS A 198 -13.13 15.07 5.00
CA CYS A 198 -13.45 16.21 4.15
C CYS A 198 -14.03 15.78 2.79
N ALA A 199 -13.48 14.74 2.16
CA ALA A 199 -13.98 14.21 0.90
C ALA A 199 -15.44 13.70 1.01
N TYR A 200 -15.84 13.10 2.13
CA TYR A 200 -17.25 12.71 2.36
C TYR A 200 -18.18 13.94 2.44
N LYS A 201 -17.73 15.05 3.04
CA LYS A 201 -18.49 16.30 3.06
C LYS A 201 -18.59 16.92 1.66
N VAL A 202 -17.50 16.85 0.90
CA VAL A 202 -17.45 17.25 -0.51
C VAL A 202 -18.38 16.39 -1.37
N GLU A 203 -18.50 15.09 -1.11
CA GLU A 203 -19.45 14.22 -1.80
C GLU A 203 -20.89 14.66 -1.56
N ALA A 204 -21.24 14.97 -0.31
CA ALA A 204 -22.56 15.53 0.01
C ALA A 204 -22.80 16.86 -0.73
N LEU A 205 -21.79 17.74 -0.81
CA LEU A 205 -21.88 18.97 -1.61
C LEU A 205 -22.13 18.67 -3.10
N ASN A 206 -21.40 17.71 -3.67
CA ASN A 206 -21.57 17.29 -5.06
C ASN A 206 -22.95 16.69 -5.34
N SER A 207 -23.59 16.05 -4.36
CA SER A 207 -24.98 15.59 -4.49
C SER A 207 -25.97 16.75 -4.71
N TYR A 208 -25.73 17.93 -4.13
CA TYR A 208 -26.59 19.11 -4.35
C TYR A 208 -26.49 19.67 -5.77
N LEU A 209 -25.34 19.53 -6.45
CA LEU A 209 -25.21 19.89 -7.87
C LEU A 209 -26.10 19.01 -8.77
N ASN A 210 -26.26 17.74 -8.39
CA ASN A 210 -27.00 16.75 -9.18
C ASN A 210 -28.46 16.57 -8.71
N SER A 211 -28.88 17.29 -7.66
CA SER A 211 -30.21 17.17 -7.09
C SER A 211 -31.27 17.80 -8.02
N LYS A 212 -32.38 17.08 -8.21
CA LYS A 212 -33.58 17.60 -8.90
C LYS A 212 -34.32 18.66 -8.07
N ILE A 213 -34.14 18.66 -6.75
CA ILE A 213 -34.69 19.65 -5.84
C ILE A 213 -33.61 20.70 -5.61
N GLN A 214 -33.70 21.83 -6.32
CA GLN A 214 -32.79 22.95 -6.18
C GLN A 214 -33.29 23.96 -5.14
N THR A 215 -32.35 24.61 -4.48
CA THR A 215 -32.62 25.77 -3.61
C THR A 215 -33.38 26.84 -4.39
N PRO A 216 -34.46 27.43 -3.84
CA PRO A 216 -35.20 28.51 -4.49
C PRO A 216 -34.27 29.61 -5.01
N ALA A 217 -34.52 30.11 -6.23
CA ALA A 217 -33.64 31.05 -6.92
C ALA A 217 -33.34 32.32 -6.10
N GLU A 218 -34.32 32.79 -5.33
CA GLU A 218 -34.21 33.97 -4.46
C GLU A 218 -33.21 33.76 -3.30
N ILE A 219 -33.20 32.55 -2.72
CA ILE A 219 -32.24 32.15 -1.69
C ILE A 219 -30.86 31.93 -2.33
N ARG A 220 -30.82 31.28 -3.51
CA ARG A 220 -29.59 31.03 -4.27
C ARG A 220 -28.87 32.33 -4.63
N GLY A 221 -29.60 33.38 -5.03
CA GLY A 221 -29.04 34.72 -5.29
C GLY A 221 -28.44 35.38 -4.04
N LYS A 222 -29.13 35.30 -2.89
CA LYS A 222 -28.64 35.88 -1.62
C LYS A 222 -27.36 35.19 -1.12
N ILE A 223 -27.24 33.87 -1.30
CA ILE A 223 -26.09 33.09 -0.83
C ILE A 223 -24.96 32.98 -1.86
N GLN A 224 -25.18 33.35 -3.11
CA GLN A 224 -24.21 33.17 -4.21
C GLN A 224 -22.86 33.81 -3.90
N VAL A 225 -22.85 35.11 -3.61
CA VAL A 225 -21.63 35.86 -3.33
C VAL A 225 -20.87 35.31 -2.10
N PRO A 226 -21.50 35.13 -0.92
CA PRO A 226 -20.79 34.59 0.23
C PRO A 226 -20.34 33.14 0.02
N CYS A 227 -21.15 32.29 -0.62
CA CYS A 227 -20.80 30.88 -0.85
C CYS A 227 -19.64 30.73 -1.84
N LYS A 228 -19.64 31.47 -2.97
CA LYS A 228 -18.50 31.51 -3.90
C LYS A 228 -17.23 31.96 -3.20
N ARG A 229 -17.31 33.01 -2.38
CA ARG A 229 -16.17 33.53 -1.62
C ARG A 229 -15.62 32.46 -0.67
N VAL A 230 -16.47 31.81 0.13
CA VAL A 230 -16.06 30.75 1.04
C VAL A 230 -15.44 29.58 0.28
N SER A 231 -16.05 29.15 -0.82
CA SER A 231 -15.53 28.04 -1.64
C SER A 231 -14.14 28.33 -2.19
N LEU A 232 -13.92 29.56 -2.67
CA LEU A 232 -12.63 30.02 -3.20
C LEU A 232 -11.56 30.16 -2.10
N GLU A 233 -11.90 30.72 -0.94
CA GLU A 233 -10.94 30.83 0.15
C GLU A 233 -10.58 29.44 0.72
N CYS A 234 -11.55 28.53 0.81
CA CYS A 234 -11.29 27.14 1.19
C CYS A 234 -10.44 26.41 0.13
N SER A 235 -10.69 26.64 -1.18
CA SER A 235 -9.87 26.02 -2.24
C SER A 235 -8.42 26.48 -2.15
N ARG A 236 -8.20 27.79 -1.97
CA ARG A 236 -6.86 28.38 -1.78
C ARG A 236 -6.18 27.79 -0.56
N ALA A 237 -6.85 27.75 0.59
CA ALA A 237 -6.28 27.20 1.82
C ALA A 237 -5.87 25.72 1.66
N LEU A 238 -6.69 24.90 0.99
CA LEU A 238 -6.36 23.50 0.73
C LEU A 238 -5.21 23.35 -0.26
N LYS A 239 -5.18 24.14 -1.35
CA LYS A 239 -4.08 24.13 -2.32
C LYS A 239 -2.76 24.59 -1.67
N GLU A 240 -2.81 25.61 -0.83
CA GLU A 240 -1.68 26.08 -0.06
C GLU A 240 -1.21 25.01 0.94
N MET A 241 -2.13 24.36 1.66
CA MET A 241 -1.83 23.24 2.53
C MET A 241 -1.19 22.06 1.79
N ALA A 242 -1.68 21.72 0.59
CA ALA A 242 -1.08 20.68 -0.25
C ALA A 242 0.34 21.07 -0.70
N SER A 243 0.55 22.33 -1.10
CA SER A 243 1.85 22.83 -1.55
C SER A 243 2.87 22.90 -0.42
N THR A 244 2.44 23.34 0.76
CA THR A 244 3.26 23.40 1.97
C THR A 244 3.57 22.00 2.45
N PHE A 245 2.60 21.09 2.44
CA PHE A 245 2.82 19.68 2.76
C PHE A 245 3.89 19.08 1.85
N ARG A 246 3.80 19.25 0.52
CA ARG A 246 4.80 18.74 -0.44
C ARG A 246 6.20 19.33 -0.23
N LYS A 247 6.30 20.56 0.26
CA LYS A 247 7.57 21.22 0.62
C LYS A 247 8.03 20.85 2.04
N CYS A 248 7.14 20.32 2.86
CA CYS A 248 7.39 20.06 4.27
C CYS A 248 8.26 18.81 4.40
N ARG A 249 9.52 19.06 4.76
CA ARG A 249 10.39 18.01 5.27
C ARG A 249 9.89 17.72 6.68
N PHE A 250 9.20 16.61 6.90
CA PHE A 250 8.81 16.17 8.25
C PHE A 250 10.08 15.77 9.03
N GLY A 251 10.89 16.75 9.44
CA GLY A 251 11.95 16.52 10.41
C GLY A 251 11.33 16.20 11.77
N ALA A 252 12.07 15.46 12.61
CA ALA A 252 11.66 15.12 13.99
C ALA A 252 11.13 16.32 14.79
N HIS A 253 11.58 17.53 14.45
CA HIS A 253 11.14 18.79 15.07
C HIS A 253 9.68 19.18 14.77
N VAL A 254 9.15 18.88 13.58
CA VAL A 254 7.76 19.16 13.19
C VAL A 254 6.79 18.19 13.87
N ALA A 255 7.20 16.93 14.05
CA ALA A 255 6.44 15.93 14.79
C ALA A 255 6.28 16.31 16.27
N LEU A 256 7.31 16.90 16.89
CA LEU A 256 7.26 17.42 18.25
C LEU A 256 6.29 18.61 18.37
N LYS A 257 6.29 19.54 17.40
CA LYS A 257 5.31 20.65 17.37
C LYS A 257 3.87 20.16 17.20
N PHE A 258 3.61 19.14 16.37
CA PHE A 258 2.28 18.55 16.24
C PHE A 258 1.81 17.81 17.50
N GLN A 259 2.73 17.19 18.25
CA GLN A 259 2.40 16.62 19.56
C GLN A 259 2.09 17.70 20.60
N GLN A 260 2.84 18.80 20.63
CA GLN A 260 2.57 19.94 21.52
C GLN A 260 1.23 20.61 21.23
N TRP A 261 0.84 20.71 19.95
CA TRP A 261 -0.47 21.25 19.56
C TRP A 261 -1.65 20.41 20.07
N LYS A 262 -1.42 19.11 20.34
CA LYS A 262 -2.40 18.19 20.91
C LYS A 262 -2.64 18.36 22.42
N PHE A 263 -1.84 19.20 23.08
CA PHE A 263 -1.94 19.51 24.51
C PHE A 263 -2.38 20.97 24.78
N GLN A 264 -2.78 21.71 23.74
CA GLN A 264 -3.21 23.11 23.86
C GLN A 264 -4.71 23.31 23.56
N TRP A 265 -5.47 22.22 23.42
CA TRP A 265 -6.94 22.20 23.37
C TRP A 265 -7.45 20.95 24.09
#